data_AF-A0A6A6D041-F1
#
_entry.id   AF-A0A6A6D041-F1
#
_cell.length_a   1.000
_cell.length_b   1.000
_cell.length_c   1.000
_cell.angle_alpha   90.00
_cell.angle_beta   90.00
_cell.angle_gamma   90.00
#
_symmetry.space_group_name_H-M   'P 1'
#
loop_
_entity.id
_entity.type
_entity.pdbx_description
1 polymer ?
#
loop_
_entity_poly.entity_id
_entity_poly.type
_entity_poly.pdbx_seq_one_letter_code
_entity_poly.pdbx_strand_id
1 'polypeptide(L)'
;MADLPTSVSAEGIDKNSRLADTTPDIKFFSPDEYDFPVIAFRCTNAVGTIMFAKRWLLSQYDSNAWGGPEILRLETQEVEKVKHREEGTLLLLEHACWIEGRKGRVPLRIMALVMPKDPRVRFWYSIASFKGLLLRLDEEGFIQPRKTFEPKVSRHHRRLFVWMRDAFMDTLKVPDHPDYLNAMAMTDYSPPILHPSASLRLIESCEPLYASQKDTPKDLSLDRYILALPPPEREVASQVQLTCAEYLLLKRNFFKDWFTEVYRSDKKVKDGEVVRTNYAHEQWLERVYEWTVRRARRLVVAWKVLGLLDQERVLPWVLQGGMLAEAVGAMEEEDGERVDREGGAAAGKTVGRPRRAR
;
A
#
# COMPACT_ATOMS: atom_id res chain seq x y z
N MET A 1 27.67 3.09 -15.07
CA MET A 1 26.23 3.30 -14.82
C MET A 1 26.04 3.05 -13.34
N ALA A 2 25.95 4.11 -12.55
CA ALA A 2 25.73 4.03 -11.12
C ALA A 2 24.24 3.82 -10.84
N ASP A 3 23.94 3.10 -9.76
CA ASP A 3 22.60 2.70 -9.34
C ASP A 3 21.60 3.86 -9.38
N LEU A 4 20.45 3.60 -10.03
CA LEU A 4 19.36 4.55 -10.15
C LEU A 4 18.65 4.67 -8.79
N PRO A 5 18.50 5.89 -8.26
CA PRO A 5 18.01 6.07 -6.89
C PRO A 5 16.48 6.17 -6.78
N THR A 6 15.95 5.66 -5.67
CA THR A 6 14.52 5.46 -5.36
C THR A 6 14.15 6.10 -4.01
N SER A 7 13.51 7.27 -3.99
CA SER A 7 12.51 7.70 -2.97
C SER A 7 12.24 9.21 -3.04
N VAL A 8 10.96 9.65 -2.97
CA VAL A 8 10.55 11.06 -2.83
C VAL A 8 9.39 11.22 -1.82
N SER A 9 9.26 12.40 -1.20
CA SER A 9 8.67 12.65 0.14
C SER A 9 7.15 12.93 0.16
N ALA A 10 6.42 12.11 0.92
CA ALA A 10 5.02 12.29 1.34
C ALA A 10 4.91 12.75 2.82
N GLU A 11 5.86 13.59 3.26
CA GLU A 11 5.95 14.05 4.64
C GLU A 11 4.78 14.98 4.98
N GLY A 12 3.89 14.55 5.88
CA GLY A 12 2.69 15.27 6.31
C GLY A 12 1.36 14.70 5.81
N ILE A 13 1.38 13.71 4.92
CA ILE A 13 0.19 12.94 4.53
C ILE A 13 -0.05 11.85 5.57
N ASP A 14 -1.27 11.71 6.06
CA ASP A 14 -1.66 10.55 6.88
C ASP A 14 -1.57 9.29 6.02
N LYS A 15 -0.47 8.56 6.13
CA LYS A 15 -0.17 7.35 5.34
C LYS A 15 -1.17 6.22 5.59
N ASN A 16 -1.95 6.30 6.67
CA ASN A 16 -2.97 5.33 7.01
C ASN A 16 -4.35 5.72 6.49
N SER A 17 -4.54 6.90 5.91
CA SER A 17 -5.86 7.35 5.45
C SER A 17 -6.15 6.94 4.00
N ARG A 18 -7.35 6.45 3.72
CA ARG A 18 -7.96 6.37 2.38
C ARG A 18 -8.16 7.74 1.77
N LEU A 19 -8.34 8.78 2.58
CA LEU A 19 -8.42 10.15 2.05
C LEU A 19 -7.05 10.68 1.63
N ALA A 20 -5.95 10.01 2.01
CA ALA A 20 -4.64 10.26 1.43
C ALA A 20 -4.56 9.84 -0.05
N ASP A 21 -5.63 9.28 -0.63
CA ASP A 21 -5.67 8.78 -2.00
C ASP A 21 -5.76 9.85 -3.07
N THR A 22 -5.30 11.08 -2.81
CA THR A 22 -5.04 12.02 -3.90
C THR A 22 -3.68 11.74 -4.54
N THR A 23 -3.51 10.49 -5.01
CA THR A 23 -2.62 10.24 -6.15
C THR A 23 -3.42 10.71 -7.36
N PRO A 24 -3.06 11.85 -7.98
CA PRO A 24 -3.80 12.32 -9.15
C PRO A 24 -3.77 11.22 -10.22
N ASP A 25 -4.93 10.91 -10.82
CA ASP A 25 -5.06 9.92 -11.91
C ASP A 25 -4.45 10.49 -13.21
N ILE A 26 -3.13 10.63 -13.19
CA ILE A 26 -2.33 11.14 -14.30
C ILE A 26 -2.12 10.00 -15.28
N LYS A 27 -2.67 10.17 -16.47
CA LYS A 27 -2.52 9.22 -17.57
C LYS A 27 -1.41 9.71 -18.50
N PHE A 28 -0.47 8.83 -18.79
CA PHE A 28 0.61 9.10 -19.75
C PHE A 28 0.28 8.55 -21.12
N PHE A 29 0.79 9.20 -22.16
CA PHE A 29 0.81 8.61 -23.50
C PHE A 29 1.69 7.36 -23.50
N SER A 30 1.36 6.40 -24.37
CA SER A 30 2.27 5.28 -24.56
C SER A 30 3.61 5.79 -25.13
N PRO A 31 4.75 5.12 -24.83
CA PRO A 31 6.06 5.56 -25.33
C PRO A 31 6.16 5.66 -26.84
N ASP A 32 5.30 4.95 -27.57
CA ASP A 32 5.28 4.96 -29.03
C ASP A 32 4.35 6.04 -29.62
N GLU A 33 3.40 6.55 -28.82
CA GLU A 33 2.50 7.66 -29.18
C GLU A 33 3.08 9.03 -28.81
N TYR A 34 4.01 9.10 -27.85
CA TYR A 34 4.58 10.38 -27.41
C TYR A 34 5.49 11.02 -28.47
N ASP A 35 5.03 12.14 -29.01
CA ASP A 35 5.58 12.82 -30.18
C ASP A 35 6.05 14.26 -29.90
N PHE A 36 6.24 14.62 -28.63
CA PHE A 36 6.85 15.89 -28.22
C PHE A 36 8.33 15.71 -27.84
N PRO A 37 9.18 16.73 -28.04
CA PRO A 37 10.59 16.66 -27.67
C PRO A 37 10.77 16.68 -26.15
N VAL A 38 11.81 16.00 -25.67
CA VAL A 38 12.30 16.16 -24.30
C VAL A 38 13.41 17.20 -24.32
N ILE A 39 13.28 18.26 -23.52
CA ILE A 39 14.23 19.36 -23.50
C ILE A 39 15.07 19.28 -22.23
N ALA A 40 16.39 19.35 -22.39
CA ALA A 40 17.35 19.39 -21.29
C ALA A 40 18.07 20.73 -21.24
N PHE A 41 18.06 21.34 -20.06
CA PHE A 41 18.85 22.52 -19.72
C PHE A 41 19.94 22.13 -18.74
N ARG A 42 21.12 22.74 -18.88
CA ARG A 42 22.10 22.76 -17.79
C ARG A 42 21.56 23.68 -16.70
N CYS A 43 21.52 23.22 -15.47
CA CYS A 43 21.19 24.04 -14.31
C CYS A 43 22.49 24.43 -13.61
N THR A 44 22.77 25.72 -13.52
CA THR A 44 23.98 26.28 -12.89
C THR A 44 23.78 26.55 -11.40
N ASN A 45 22.52 26.63 -10.96
CA ASN A 45 22.16 26.90 -9.56
C ASN A 45 20.89 26.13 -9.17
N ALA A 46 21.05 24.89 -8.73
CA ALA A 46 19.94 24.03 -8.33
C ALA A 46 19.04 24.64 -7.25
N VAL A 47 19.64 25.19 -6.19
CA VAL A 47 18.89 25.83 -5.09
C VAL A 47 18.05 27.00 -5.61
N GLY A 48 18.64 27.87 -6.42
CA GLY A 48 17.95 29.00 -7.06
C GLY A 48 16.79 28.52 -7.94
N THR A 49 17.02 27.52 -8.78
CA THR A 49 15.99 26.92 -9.64
C THR A 49 14.82 26.36 -8.83
N ILE A 50 15.10 25.60 -7.77
CA ILE A 50 14.06 25.01 -6.90
C ILE A 50 13.22 26.12 -6.24
N MET A 51 13.86 27.15 -5.70
CA MET A 51 13.17 28.24 -5.01
C MET A 51 12.31 29.07 -5.97
N PHE A 52 12.80 29.37 -7.17
CA PHE A 52 12.02 30.06 -8.20
C PHE A 52 10.84 29.23 -8.70
N ALA A 53 11.05 27.94 -8.98
CA ALA A 53 9.99 27.02 -9.38
C ALA A 53 8.90 26.93 -8.29
N LYS A 54 9.29 26.76 -7.03
CA LYS A 54 8.36 26.73 -5.88
C LYS A 54 7.56 28.03 -5.77
N ARG A 55 8.22 29.19 -5.83
CA ARG A 55 7.54 30.50 -5.75
C ARG A 55 6.58 30.71 -6.92
N TRP A 56 6.97 30.31 -8.13
CA TRP A 56 6.11 30.39 -9.31
C TRP A 56 4.89 29.49 -9.16
N LEU A 57 5.06 28.23 -8.75
CA LEU A 57 3.97 27.29 -8.53
C LEU A 57 2.96 27.81 -7.49
N LEU A 58 3.44 28.36 -6.36
CA LEU A 58 2.58 28.98 -5.36
C LEU A 58 1.76 30.14 -5.94
N SER A 59 2.39 31.01 -6.76
CA SER A 59 1.67 32.11 -7.41
C SER A 59 0.59 31.64 -8.41
N GLN A 60 0.74 30.45 -9.00
CA GLN A 60 -0.29 29.86 -9.86
C GLN A 60 -1.44 29.30 -9.04
N TYR A 61 -1.14 28.70 -7.87
CA TYR A 61 -2.14 28.15 -6.96
C TYR A 61 -3.06 29.23 -6.38
N ASP A 62 -2.51 30.39 -6.00
CA ASP A 62 -3.27 31.51 -5.43
C ASP A 62 -4.20 32.19 -6.46
N SER A 63 -4.06 31.88 -7.75
CA SER A 63 -4.98 32.36 -8.77
C SER A 63 -6.26 31.52 -8.75
N ASN A 64 -7.40 32.13 -8.39
CA ASN A 64 -8.74 31.52 -8.29
C ASN A 64 -9.23 30.72 -9.54
N ALA A 65 -8.45 30.67 -10.63
CA ALA A 65 -8.77 29.92 -11.83
C ALA A 65 -8.46 28.41 -11.72
N TRP A 66 -7.63 27.98 -10.77
CA TRP A 66 -7.02 26.63 -10.79
C TRP A 66 -6.97 25.90 -9.43
N GLY A 67 -7.80 26.30 -8.45
CA GLY A 67 -7.75 25.88 -7.04
C GLY A 67 -8.15 24.42 -6.71
N GLY A 68 -7.88 23.46 -7.60
CA GLY A 68 -8.11 22.03 -7.35
C GLY A 68 -6.84 21.33 -6.85
N PRO A 69 -6.92 20.43 -5.84
CA PRO A 69 -5.76 19.74 -5.27
C PRO A 69 -5.03 18.80 -6.26
N GLU A 70 -5.67 18.43 -7.38
CA GLU A 70 -5.11 17.55 -8.41
C GLU A 70 -4.25 18.30 -9.44
N ILE A 71 -4.32 19.64 -9.45
CA ILE A 71 -3.81 20.48 -10.54
C ILE A 71 -2.33 20.82 -10.39
N LEU A 72 -1.80 20.71 -9.17
CA LEU A 72 -0.43 21.10 -8.83
C LEU A 72 0.06 20.31 -7.62
N ARG A 73 1.21 19.62 -7.75
CA ARG A 73 1.91 19.00 -6.61
C ARG A 73 3.23 19.68 -6.37
N LEU A 74 3.45 20.04 -5.11
CA LEU A 74 4.71 20.56 -4.61
C LEU A 74 5.29 19.53 -3.64
N GLU A 75 6.18 18.66 -4.11
CA GLU A 75 6.87 17.72 -3.21
C GLU A 75 7.82 18.47 -2.28
N THR A 76 8.12 17.89 -1.11
CA THR A 76 9.18 18.41 -0.24
C THR A 76 10.51 18.32 -0.98
N GLN A 77 11.04 19.47 -1.36
CA GLN A 77 12.24 19.56 -2.21
C GLN A 77 13.56 19.45 -1.41
N GLU A 78 13.49 19.30 -0.08
CA GLU A 78 14.64 19.19 0.83
C GLU A 78 15.78 20.13 0.46
N VAL A 79 15.45 21.41 0.30
CA VAL A 79 16.35 22.44 -0.22
C VAL A 79 17.57 22.58 0.68
N GLU A 80 17.39 22.38 1.98
CA GLU A 80 18.42 22.39 3.01
C GLU A 80 19.51 21.31 2.81
N LYS A 81 19.21 20.24 2.07
CA LYS A 81 20.16 19.17 1.77
C LYS A 81 20.94 19.41 0.47
N VAL A 82 20.56 20.41 -0.32
CA VAL A 82 21.21 20.76 -1.59
C VAL A 82 22.37 21.70 -1.33
N LYS A 83 23.54 21.41 -1.91
CA LYS A 83 24.69 22.31 -1.77
C LYS A 83 24.45 23.58 -2.57
N HIS A 84 24.86 24.71 -2.00
CA HIS A 84 24.77 26.00 -2.67
C HIS A 84 25.56 25.98 -3.99
N ARG A 85 24.94 26.44 -5.09
CA ARG A 85 25.50 26.41 -6.48
C ARG A 85 25.84 25.03 -7.01
N GLU A 86 25.19 23.98 -6.52
CA GLU A 86 25.29 22.67 -7.16
C GLU A 86 24.71 22.72 -8.59
N GLU A 87 25.47 22.17 -9.54
CA GLU A 87 25.02 22.05 -10.93
C GLU A 87 24.12 20.82 -11.10
N GLY A 88 23.15 20.94 -12.00
CA GLY A 88 22.23 19.87 -12.33
C GLY A 88 21.82 19.87 -13.79
N THR A 89 20.88 19.00 -14.12
CA THR A 89 20.18 18.99 -15.41
C THR A 89 18.69 19.14 -15.14
N LEU A 90 18.11 20.19 -15.70
CA LEU A 90 16.66 20.41 -15.68
C LEU A 90 16.07 19.82 -16.95
N LEU A 91 15.16 18.87 -16.79
CA LEU A 91 14.47 18.19 -17.88
C LEU A 91 13.02 18.68 -17.93
N LEU A 92 12.51 18.87 -19.14
CA LEU A 92 11.15 19.29 -19.41
C LEU A 92 10.47 18.26 -20.32
N LEU A 93 9.34 17.74 -19.84
CA LEU A 93 8.38 16.94 -20.58
C LEU A 93 7.13 17.77 -20.78
N GLU A 94 6.90 18.20 -22.02
CA GLU A 94 5.65 18.85 -22.37
C GLU A 94 4.65 17.83 -22.89
N HIS A 95 3.38 18.00 -22.49
CA HIS A 95 2.24 17.25 -23.03
C HIS A 95 2.36 15.72 -22.92
N ALA A 96 3.20 15.24 -22.01
CA ALA A 96 3.49 13.81 -21.81
C ALA A 96 2.34 13.07 -21.12
N CYS A 97 1.53 13.79 -20.36
CA CYS A 97 0.46 13.22 -19.56
C CYS A 97 -0.72 14.19 -19.45
N TRP A 98 -1.85 13.68 -18.97
CA TRP A 98 -3.08 14.44 -18.77
C TRP A 98 -3.84 13.94 -17.55
N ILE A 99 -4.76 14.78 -17.08
CA ILE A 99 -5.82 14.40 -16.13
C ILE A 99 -7.16 14.48 -16.84
N GLU A 100 -8.13 13.67 -16.40
CA GLU A 100 -9.51 13.76 -16.89
C GLU A 100 -10.21 14.96 -16.24
N GLY A 101 -10.51 15.98 -17.03
CA GLY A 101 -11.28 17.14 -16.59
C GLY A 101 -12.74 17.05 -17.01
N ARG A 102 -13.58 17.95 -16.46
CA ARG A 102 -15.02 18.05 -16.80
C ARG A 102 -15.32 18.27 -18.29
N LYS A 103 -14.35 18.78 -19.05
CA LYS A 103 -14.45 19.09 -20.48
C LYS A 103 -13.50 18.23 -21.35
N GLY A 104 -13.02 17.12 -20.81
CA GLY A 104 -12.08 16.21 -21.47
C GLY A 104 -10.66 16.30 -20.91
N ARG A 105 -9.70 15.77 -21.68
CA ARG A 105 -8.29 15.63 -21.26
C ARG A 105 -7.62 16.99 -21.09
N VAL A 106 -7.08 17.25 -19.90
CA VAL A 106 -6.29 18.45 -19.60
C VAL A 106 -4.81 18.08 -19.57
N PRO A 107 -4.00 18.56 -20.53
CA PRO A 107 -2.59 18.17 -20.60
C PRO A 107 -1.78 18.79 -19.46
N LEU A 108 -0.86 18.00 -18.93
CA LEU A 108 0.10 18.38 -17.91
C LEU A 108 1.51 18.51 -18.51
N ARG A 109 2.32 19.34 -17.86
CA ARG A 109 3.75 19.47 -18.12
C ARG A 109 4.49 19.05 -16.88
N ILE A 110 5.59 18.32 -17.07
CA ILE A 110 6.44 17.83 -15.99
C ILE A 110 7.82 18.42 -16.17
N MET A 111 8.38 18.92 -15.07
CA MET A 111 9.76 19.37 -14.98
C MET A 111 10.47 18.54 -13.92
N ALA A 112 11.71 18.13 -14.21
CA ALA A 112 12.51 17.33 -13.30
C ALA A 112 13.92 17.90 -13.18
N LEU A 113 14.39 18.14 -11.96
CA LEU A 113 15.77 18.51 -11.70
C LEU A 113 16.53 17.29 -11.18
N VAL A 114 17.59 16.94 -11.91
CA VAL A 114 18.50 15.83 -11.60
C VAL A 114 19.86 16.42 -11.26
N MET A 115 20.43 16.05 -10.11
CA MET A 115 21.76 16.48 -9.69
C MET A 115 22.71 15.27 -9.59
N PRO A 116 24.01 15.41 -9.93
CA PRO A 116 24.92 14.27 -10.00
C PRO A 116 25.20 13.56 -8.67
N LYS A 117 25.13 14.27 -7.54
CA LYS A 117 25.47 13.75 -6.20
C LYS A 117 24.27 13.60 -5.28
N ASP A 118 23.07 13.96 -5.78
CA ASP A 118 21.83 13.81 -5.04
C ASP A 118 21.07 12.60 -5.58
N PRO A 119 20.76 11.60 -4.75
CA PRO A 119 19.95 10.46 -5.18
C PRO A 119 18.49 10.84 -5.48
N ARG A 120 18.04 12.08 -5.24
CA ARG A 120 16.63 12.43 -5.40
C ARG A 120 16.41 13.26 -6.65
N VAL A 121 15.47 12.79 -7.47
CA VAL A 121 14.91 13.60 -8.56
C VAL A 121 13.83 14.49 -7.99
N ARG A 122 13.91 15.78 -8.30
CA ARG A 122 12.94 16.78 -7.87
C ARG A 122 11.96 17.04 -9.00
N PHE A 123 10.71 16.65 -8.82
CA PHE A 123 9.67 16.83 -9.82
C PHE A 123 8.75 18.00 -9.50
N TRP A 124 8.27 18.63 -10.57
CA TRP A 124 7.19 19.60 -10.56
C TRP A 124 6.26 19.30 -11.72
N TYR A 125 4.96 19.50 -11.53
CA TYR A 125 4.02 19.46 -12.65
C TYR A 125 3.00 20.59 -12.59
N SER A 126 2.51 20.99 -13.75
CA SER A 126 1.45 21.99 -13.87
C SER A 126 0.68 21.85 -15.18
N ILE A 127 -0.61 22.20 -15.15
CA ILE A 127 -1.42 22.45 -16.37
C ILE A 127 -1.01 23.76 -17.05
N ALA A 128 -0.44 24.71 -16.31
CA ALA A 128 0.02 25.99 -16.84
C ALA A 128 1.31 25.80 -17.66
N SER A 129 1.60 26.75 -18.54
CA SER A 129 2.84 26.73 -19.31
C SER A 129 4.02 27.14 -18.42
N PHE A 130 5.11 26.37 -18.46
CA PHE A 130 6.36 26.73 -17.80
C PHE A 130 7.14 27.85 -18.52
N LYS A 131 6.66 28.36 -19.66
CA LYS A 131 7.38 29.37 -20.46
C LYS A 131 7.82 30.58 -19.64
N GLY A 132 6.92 31.15 -18.83
CA GLY A 132 7.25 32.31 -17.98
C GLY A 132 8.27 31.98 -16.87
N LEU A 133 8.24 30.75 -16.34
CA LEU A 133 9.22 30.28 -15.37
C LEU A 133 10.60 30.10 -16.02
N LEU A 134 10.65 29.43 -17.19
CA LEU A 134 11.89 29.18 -17.93
C LEU A 134 12.58 30.47 -18.36
N LEU A 135 11.81 31.47 -18.82
CA LEU A 135 12.35 32.80 -19.16
C LEU A 135 13.03 33.46 -17.95
N ARG A 136 12.38 33.47 -16.78
CA ARG A 136 12.98 34.04 -15.56
C ARG A 136 14.21 33.27 -15.09
N LEU A 137 14.19 31.94 -15.19
CA LEU A 137 15.35 31.12 -14.83
C LEU A 137 16.55 31.40 -15.74
N ASP A 138 16.30 31.68 -17.03
CA ASP A 138 17.33 32.06 -18.00
C ASP A 138 17.86 33.49 -17.75
N GLU A 139 16.97 34.45 -17.49
CA GLU A 139 17.31 35.84 -17.12
C GLU A 139 18.22 35.91 -15.88
N GLU A 140 17.94 35.09 -14.87
CA GLU A 140 18.76 34.97 -13.65
C GLU A 140 20.03 34.12 -13.84
N GLY A 141 20.25 33.58 -15.05
CA GLY A 141 21.40 32.76 -15.39
C GLY A 141 21.45 31.41 -14.69
N PHE A 142 20.31 30.90 -14.20
CA PHE A 142 20.21 29.63 -13.48
C PHE A 142 20.10 28.41 -14.39
N ILE A 143 19.67 28.62 -15.64
CA ILE A 143 19.61 27.57 -16.66
C ILE A 143 20.28 28.01 -17.95
N GLN A 144 20.72 27.03 -18.75
CA GLN A 144 21.22 27.23 -20.11
C GLN A 144 20.73 26.08 -21.00
N PRO A 145 20.24 26.35 -22.22
CA PRO A 145 19.86 25.29 -23.16
C PRO A 145 21.03 24.32 -23.39
N ARG A 146 20.79 23.01 -23.25
CA ARG A 146 21.85 21.99 -23.40
C ARG A 146 21.58 21.06 -24.56
N LYS A 147 20.39 20.45 -24.61
CA LYS A 147 20.05 19.47 -25.64
C LYS A 147 18.55 19.31 -25.79
N THR A 148 18.09 19.20 -27.02
CA THR A 148 16.73 18.75 -27.35
C THR A 148 16.80 17.33 -27.88
N PHE A 149 15.96 16.45 -27.35
CA PHE A 149 15.83 15.08 -27.80
C PHE A 149 14.56 14.97 -28.64
N GLU A 150 14.73 14.92 -29.96
CA GLU A 150 13.61 14.84 -30.89
C GLU A 150 12.93 13.44 -30.87
N PRO A 151 11.59 13.41 -30.94
CA PRO A 151 10.81 12.18 -30.96
C PRO A 151 11.09 11.39 -32.25
N LYS A 152 10.91 10.05 -32.18
CA LYS A 152 11.03 9.10 -33.31
C LYS A 152 12.41 9.00 -34.00
N VAL A 153 13.30 9.98 -33.83
CA VAL A 153 14.66 10.01 -34.38
C VAL A 153 15.67 9.45 -33.39
N SER A 154 15.46 9.66 -32.09
CA SER A 154 16.43 9.34 -31.06
C SER A 154 15.97 8.20 -30.15
N ARG A 155 16.70 7.07 -30.13
CA ARG A 155 16.51 6.02 -29.11
C ARG A 155 16.64 6.57 -27.68
N HIS A 156 17.40 7.66 -27.51
CA HIS A 156 17.57 8.33 -26.22
C HIS A 156 16.30 9.08 -25.79
N HIS A 157 15.50 9.61 -26.73
CA HIS A 157 14.21 10.26 -26.42
C HIS A 157 13.27 9.26 -25.73
N ARG A 158 13.00 8.11 -26.36
CA ARG A 158 12.12 7.07 -25.79
C ARG A 158 12.60 6.60 -24.42
N ARG A 159 13.91 6.33 -24.27
CA ARG A 159 14.47 5.90 -22.98
C ARG A 159 14.30 6.95 -21.89
N LEU A 160 14.54 8.21 -22.22
CA LEU A 160 14.43 9.32 -21.27
C LEU A 160 12.96 9.56 -20.88
N PHE A 161 12.04 9.50 -21.85
CA PHE A 161 10.60 9.58 -21.59
C PHE A 161 10.13 8.46 -20.66
N VAL A 162 10.46 7.20 -20.96
CA VAL A 162 10.08 6.05 -20.12
C VAL A 162 10.64 6.20 -18.70
N TRP A 163 11.92 6.55 -18.58
CA TRP A 163 12.53 6.77 -17.27
C TRP A 163 11.84 7.89 -16.49
N MET A 164 11.56 9.04 -17.12
CA MET A 164 10.89 10.17 -16.45
C MET A 164 9.46 9.83 -16.06
N ARG A 165 8.72 9.13 -16.92
CA ARG A 165 7.37 8.64 -16.63
C ARG A 165 7.39 7.74 -15.40
N ASP A 166 8.22 6.70 -15.41
CA ASP A 166 8.23 5.70 -14.36
C ASP A 166 8.68 6.32 -13.03
N ALA A 167 9.75 7.13 -13.05
CA ALA A 167 10.23 7.84 -11.88
C ALA A 167 9.16 8.81 -11.32
N PHE A 168 8.49 9.58 -12.18
CA PHE A 168 7.43 10.50 -11.75
C PHE A 168 6.20 9.78 -11.20
N MET A 169 5.76 8.69 -11.84
CA MET A 169 4.63 7.89 -11.35
C MET A 169 4.94 7.27 -9.98
N ASP A 170 6.19 6.88 -9.74
CA ASP A 170 6.62 6.41 -8.43
C ASP A 170 6.61 7.53 -7.39
N THR A 171 6.91 8.78 -7.77
CA THR A 171 6.81 9.90 -6.82
C THR A 171 5.37 10.25 -6.48
N LEU A 172 4.41 10.02 -7.39
CA LEU A 172 3.00 10.29 -7.12
C LEU A 172 2.40 9.39 -6.04
N LYS A 173 2.92 8.17 -5.87
CA LYS A 173 2.40 7.20 -4.91
C LYS A 173 2.61 7.69 -3.48
N VAL A 174 1.55 7.65 -2.67
CA VAL A 174 1.71 7.79 -1.22
C VAL A 174 2.33 6.50 -0.70
N PRO A 175 3.53 6.53 -0.09
CA PRO A 175 4.21 5.33 0.37
C PRO A 175 3.41 4.64 1.47
N ASP A 176 3.51 3.32 1.52
CA ASP A 176 2.86 2.53 2.55
C ASP A 176 3.38 2.86 3.96
N HIS A 177 2.53 2.62 4.95
CA HIS A 177 2.89 2.76 6.35
C HIS A 177 3.99 1.76 6.72
N PRO A 178 5.01 2.16 7.50
CA PRO A 178 6.09 1.26 7.92
C PRO A 178 5.59 -0.02 8.59
N ASP A 179 4.55 0.06 9.40
CA ASP A 179 4.00 -1.13 10.07
C ASP A 179 3.37 -2.10 9.08
N TYR A 180 2.71 -1.60 8.03
CA TYR A 180 2.16 -2.45 6.98
C TYR A 180 3.27 -3.14 6.19
N LEU A 181 4.32 -2.40 5.82
CA LEU A 181 5.49 -2.96 5.13
C LEU A 181 6.21 -4.01 6.00
N ASN A 182 6.39 -3.73 7.29
CA ASN A 182 6.97 -4.68 8.23
C ASN A 182 6.10 -5.92 8.38
N ALA A 183 4.78 -5.74 8.50
CA ALA A 183 3.84 -6.84 8.55
C ALA A 183 3.96 -7.69 7.29
N MET A 184 3.95 -7.08 6.10
CA MET A 184 4.11 -7.76 4.81
C MET A 184 5.41 -8.54 4.68
N ALA A 185 6.51 -8.02 5.21
CA ALA A 185 7.81 -8.69 5.19
C ALA A 185 7.85 -9.94 6.09
N MET A 186 6.91 -10.07 7.02
CA MET A 186 6.76 -11.25 7.87
C MET A 186 5.89 -12.30 7.17
N THR A 187 6.35 -13.55 7.22
CA THR A 187 5.52 -14.72 6.91
C THR A 187 4.27 -14.70 7.82
N ASP A 188 3.10 -15.08 7.31
CA ASP A 188 1.86 -15.05 8.09
C ASP A 188 1.83 -16.17 9.13
N TYR A 189 2.28 -15.90 10.34
CA TYR A 189 2.36 -16.94 11.38
C TYR A 189 1.00 -17.21 12.06
N SER A 190 -0.12 -16.69 11.56
CA SER A 190 -1.45 -16.86 12.16
C SER A 190 -2.28 -17.90 11.40
N PRO A 191 -3.04 -18.76 12.09
CA PRO A 191 -4.07 -19.56 11.43
C PRO A 191 -5.16 -18.67 10.83
N PRO A 192 -5.84 -19.11 9.74
CA PRO A 192 -6.96 -18.39 9.16
C PRO A 192 -8.19 -18.42 10.08
N ILE A 193 -9.12 -17.48 9.89
CA ILE A 193 -10.42 -17.50 10.56
C ILE A 193 -11.36 -18.40 9.75
N LEU A 194 -11.85 -19.49 10.35
CA LEU A 194 -12.65 -20.51 9.64
C LEU A 194 -13.99 -19.98 9.13
N HIS A 195 -14.70 -19.20 9.94
CA HIS A 195 -16.05 -18.71 9.61
C HIS A 195 -16.20 -17.22 9.91
N PRO A 196 -15.65 -16.32 9.07
CA PRO A 196 -15.59 -14.89 9.34
C PRO A 196 -16.94 -14.26 9.71
N SER A 197 -18.03 -14.65 9.04
CA SER A 197 -19.38 -14.14 9.29
C SER A 197 -19.97 -14.60 10.62
N ALA A 198 -19.71 -15.84 11.03
CA ALA A 198 -20.15 -16.34 12.33
C ALA A 198 -19.28 -15.76 13.46
N SER A 199 -17.97 -15.66 13.23
CA SER A 199 -17.01 -15.06 14.15
C SER A 199 -17.30 -13.58 14.40
N LEU A 200 -17.78 -12.83 13.42
CA LEU A 200 -18.18 -11.42 13.62
C LEU A 200 -19.31 -11.31 14.66
N ARG A 201 -20.37 -12.12 14.55
CA ARG A 201 -21.48 -12.13 15.52
C ARG A 201 -21.03 -12.51 16.94
N LEU A 202 -20.05 -13.40 17.04
CA LEU A 202 -19.46 -13.78 18.32
C LEU A 202 -18.62 -12.65 18.92
N ILE A 203 -17.89 -11.90 18.08
CA ILE A 203 -17.17 -10.72 18.51
C ILE A 203 -18.15 -9.64 18.98
N GLU A 204 -19.19 -9.33 18.21
CA GLU A 204 -20.20 -8.32 18.54
C GLU A 204 -20.95 -8.64 19.84
N SER A 205 -21.11 -9.91 20.18
CA SER A 205 -21.72 -10.35 21.45
C SER A 205 -20.72 -10.53 22.61
N CYS A 206 -19.43 -10.27 22.39
CA CYS A 206 -18.37 -10.45 23.38
C CYS A 206 -18.32 -9.30 24.41
N GLU A 207 -19.12 -9.41 25.48
CA GLU A 207 -19.20 -8.39 26.53
C GLU A 207 -17.83 -7.89 27.08
N PRO A 208 -16.82 -8.75 27.34
CA PRO A 208 -15.51 -8.28 27.81
C PRO A 208 -14.79 -7.34 26.84
N LEU A 209 -15.07 -7.45 25.54
CA LEU A 209 -14.51 -6.56 24.51
C LEU A 209 -15.13 -5.17 24.59
N TYR A 210 -16.38 -5.02 25.02
CA TYR A 210 -17.12 -3.75 25.07
C TYR A 210 -17.25 -3.15 26.47
N ALA A 211 -16.80 -3.85 27.51
CA ALA A 211 -16.99 -3.47 28.92
C ALA A 211 -16.33 -2.13 29.35
N SER A 212 -15.64 -1.41 28.47
CA SER A 212 -15.01 -0.10 28.75
C SER A 212 -15.75 1.04 28.06
N GLN A 213 -16.68 1.70 28.76
CA GLN A 213 -17.32 2.93 28.26
C GLN A 213 -16.35 4.12 28.10
N LYS A 214 -15.13 4.03 28.65
CA LYS A 214 -14.13 5.12 28.57
C LYS A 214 -13.28 5.09 27.30
N ASP A 215 -13.15 3.93 26.67
CA ASP A 215 -12.31 3.74 25.49
C ASP A 215 -13.20 3.79 24.25
N THR A 216 -13.33 4.95 23.63
CA THR A 216 -14.06 5.07 22.36
C THR A 216 -13.37 4.23 21.29
N PRO A 217 -14.10 3.37 20.55
CA PRO A 217 -13.54 2.63 19.43
C PRO A 217 -12.93 3.57 18.39
N LYS A 218 -11.88 3.11 17.71
CA LYS A 218 -11.22 3.88 16.65
C LYS A 218 -12.01 3.73 15.36
N ASP A 219 -12.43 4.85 14.75
CA ASP A 219 -13.04 4.79 13.42
C ASP A 219 -11.99 4.40 12.37
N LEU A 220 -12.23 3.27 11.72
CA LEU A 220 -11.40 2.72 10.66
C LEU A 220 -11.98 2.94 9.26
N SER A 221 -13.11 3.66 9.13
CA SER A 221 -13.80 3.91 7.86
C SER A 221 -12.86 4.48 6.79
N LEU A 222 -11.93 5.33 7.23
CA LEU A 222 -10.90 5.97 6.43
C LEU A 222 -9.56 5.24 6.50
N ASP A 223 -9.43 4.05 7.07
CA ASP A 223 -8.14 3.33 7.09
C ASP A 223 -7.83 2.71 5.73
N ARG A 224 -6.67 3.03 5.15
CA ARG A 224 -6.20 2.56 3.83
C ARG A 224 -6.17 1.03 3.75
N TYR A 225 -5.82 0.37 4.85
CA TYR A 225 -5.62 -1.08 4.90
C TYR A 225 -6.83 -1.85 5.43
N ILE A 226 -7.99 -1.21 5.59
CA ILE A 226 -9.20 -1.88 6.11
C ILE A 226 -9.57 -3.14 5.32
N LEU A 227 -9.33 -3.18 4.00
CA LEU A 227 -9.61 -4.37 3.19
C LEU A 227 -8.60 -5.50 3.37
N ALA A 228 -7.43 -5.23 3.95
CA ALA A 228 -6.43 -6.25 4.27
C ALA A 228 -6.82 -7.07 5.51
N LEU A 229 -7.79 -6.62 6.30
CA LEU A 229 -8.35 -7.36 7.44
C LEU A 229 -9.74 -7.92 7.10
N PRO A 230 -10.08 -9.14 7.54
CA PRO A 230 -11.46 -9.64 7.48
C PRO A 230 -12.36 -8.87 8.46
N PRO A 231 -13.68 -8.77 8.22
CA PRO A 231 -14.63 -8.03 9.06
C PRO A 231 -14.49 -8.24 10.58
N PRO A 232 -14.40 -9.48 11.11
CA PRO A 232 -14.22 -9.69 12.56
C PRO A 232 -12.93 -9.06 13.10
N GLU A 233 -11.84 -9.07 12.35
CA GLU A 233 -10.57 -8.47 12.82
C GLU A 233 -10.58 -6.95 12.73
N ARG A 234 -11.32 -6.36 11.79
CA ARG A 234 -11.54 -4.91 11.75
C ARG A 234 -12.23 -4.43 13.02
N GLU A 235 -13.26 -5.15 13.46
CA GLU A 235 -13.96 -4.84 14.71
C GLU A 235 -13.01 -4.94 15.90
N VAL A 236 -12.22 -6.01 15.99
CA VAL A 236 -11.22 -6.16 17.06
C VAL A 236 -10.21 -5.01 17.06
N ALA A 237 -9.64 -4.66 15.89
CA ALA A 237 -8.68 -3.57 15.74
C ALA A 237 -9.27 -2.22 16.18
N SER A 238 -10.51 -1.92 15.78
CA SER A 238 -11.26 -0.74 16.18
C SER A 238 -11.44 -0.68 17.71
N GLN A 239 -11.91 -1.78 18.31
CA GLN A 239 -12.18 -1.87 19.74
C GLN A 239 -10.91 -1.71 20.59
N VAL A 240 -9.78 -2.26 20.14
CA VAL A 240 -8.48 -2.11 20.83
C VAL A 240 -7.69 -0.89 20.38
N GLN A 241 -8.32 0.02 19.62
CA GLN A 241 -7.77 1.32 19.19
C GLN A 241 -6.48 1.22 18.36
N LEU A 242 -6.44 0.34 17.37
CA LEU A 242 -5.34 0.21 16.42
C LEU A 242 -5.81 0.53 15.00
N THR A 243 -4.93 1.15 14.21
CA THR A 243 -5.06 1.13 12.74
C THR A 243 -4.94 -0.31 12.22
N CYS A 244 -5.39 -0.54 10.99
CA CYS A 244 -5.27 -1.85 10.36
C CYS A 244 -3.79 -2.27 10.17
N ALA A 245 -2.91 -1.33 9.83
CA ALA A 245 -1.47 -1.58 9.72
C ALA A 245 -0.84 -2.00 11.06
N GLU A 246 -1.13 -1.27 12.14
CA GLU A 246 -0.64 -1.59 13.49
C GLU A 246 -1.15 -2.96 13.95
N TYR A 247 -2.43 -3.25 13.74
CA TYR A 247 -3.02 -4.54 14.12
C TYR A 247 -2.39 -5.72 13.34
N LEU A 248 -2.19 -5.57 12.03
CA LEU A 248 -1.53 -6.58 11.20
C LEU A 248 -0.11 -6.89 11.70
N LEU A 249 0.69 -5.85 11.96
CA LEU A 249 2.05 -6.02 12.45
C LEU A 249 2.06 -6.69 13.83
N LEU A 250 1.21 -6.23 14.75
CA LEU A 250 1.11 -6.79 16.09
C LEU A 250 0.74 -8.28 16.05
N LYS A 251 -0.28 -8.63 15.26
CA LYS A 251 -0.73 -10.01 15.06
C LYS A 251 0.44 -10.86 14.56
N ARG A 252 1.11 -10.45 13.48
CA ARG A 252 2.23 -11.23 12.91
C ARG A 252 3.40 -11.38 13.87
N ASN A 253 3.73 -10.36 14.65
CA ASN A 253 4.78 -10.42 15.69
C ASN A 253 4.43 -11.43 16.78
N PHE A 254 3.21 -11.35 17.31
CA PHE A 254 2.74 -12.27 18.35
C PHE A 254 2.84 -13.72 17.90
N PHE A 255 2.29 -14.00 16.72
CA PHE A 255 2.21 -15.34 16.21
C PHE A 255 3.57 -15.89 15.74
N LYS A 256 4.46 -15.03 15.22
CA LYS A 256 5.85 -15.40 14.92
C LYS A 256 6.60 -15.82 16.18
N ASP A 257 6.48 -15.05 17.25
CA ASP A 257 7.12 -15.35 18.53
C ASP A 257 6.53 -16.62 19.15
N TRP A 258 5.21 -16.79 19.07
CA TRP A 258 4.54 -17.98 19.56
C TRP A 258 4.95 -19.23 18.76
N PHE A 259 5.00 -19.14 17.43
CA PHE A 259 5.53 -20.20 16.56
C PHE A 259 6.96 -20.57 16.95
N THR A 260 7.83 -19.57 17.12
CA THR A 260 9.25 -19.77 17.46
C THR A 260 9.39 -20.45 18.82
N GLU A 261 8.58 -20.07 19.80
CA GLU A 261 8.57 -20.71 21.12
C GLU A 261 8.11 -22.16 21.03
N VAL A 262 7.00 -22.46 20.34
CA VAL A 262 6.48 -23.82 20.17
C VAL A 262 7.50 -24.70 19.44
N TYR A 263 8.03 -24.24 18.31
CA TYR A 263 8.99 -24.99 17.48
C TYR A 263 10.34 -25.22 18.20
N ARG A 264 10.88 -24.21 18.90
CA ARG A 264 12.14 -24.37 19.64
C ARG A 264 11.99 -25.16 20.94
N SER A 265 10.76 -25.25 21.47
CA SER A 265 10.45 -26.02 22.68
C SER A 265 10.10 -27.48 22.37
N ASP A 266 10.61 -28.04 21.27
CA ASP A 266 10.36 -29.40 20.73
C ASP A 266 10.38 -30.55 21.76
N LYS A 267 11.00 -30.36 22.93
CA LYS A 267 10.95 -31.29 24.06
C LYS A 267 9.68 -31.22 24.93
N LYS A 268 9.02 -30.06 25.06
CA LYS A 268 7.81 -29.86 25.88
C LYS A 268 6.49 -30.02 25.12
N VAL A 269 6.51 -29.85 23.80
CA VAL A 269 5.31 -30.00 22.95
C VAL A 269 4.86 -31.46 22.88
N LYS A 270 5.79 -32.42 22.97
CA LYS A 270 5.51 -33.86 22.97
C LYS A 270 4.76 -34.35 24.22
N ASP A 271 4.89 -33.66 25.34
CA ASP A 271 4.29 -34.02 26.62
C ASP A 271 2.99 -33.24 26.92
N GLY A 272 2.47 -32.45 25.95
CA GLY A 272 1.22 -31.70 26.11
C GLY A 272 1.29 -30.48 27.05
N GLU A 273 2.47 -30.08 27.50
CA GLU A 273 2.66 -29.08 28.57
C GLU A 273 2.73 -27.61 28.10
N VAL A 274 2.70 -27.32 26.80
CA VAL A 274 2.88 -25.94 26.29
C VAL A 274 1.53 -25.23 26.15
N VAL A 275 0.77 -25.13 27.25
CA VAL A 275 -0.38 -24.22 27.31
C VAL A 275 0.13 -22.83 27.66
N ARG A 276 0.30 -21.94 26.66
CA ARG A 276 0.34 -20.52 26.98
C ARG A 276 -1.03 -20.17 27.56
N THR A 277 -1.07 -19.89 28.85
CA THR A 277 -2.29 -19.45 29.50
C THR A 277 -2.71 -18.10 28.92
N ASN A 278 -4.00 -17.74 29.03
CA ASN A 278 -4.46 -16.38 28.69
C ASN A 278 -3.57 -15.31 29.35
N TYR A 279 -3.16 -15.56 30.60
CA TYR A 279 -2.24 -14.71 31.34
C TYR A 279 -0.87 -14.56 30.67
N ALA A 280 -0.30 -15.63 30.10
CA ALA A 280 0.95 -15.55 29.36
C ALA A 280 0.82 -14.71 28.08
N HIS A 281 -0.32 -14.81 27.38
CA HIS A 281 -0.61 -13.98 26.21
C HIS A 281 -0.80 -12.51 26.58
N GLU A 282 -1.51 -12.23 27.67
CA GLU A 282 -1.68 -10.88 28.24
C GLU A 282 -0.31 -10.29 28.60
N GLN A 283 0.52 -11.03 29.34
CA GLN A 283 1.88 -10.60 29.73
C GLN A 283 2.79 -10.31 28.53
N TRP A 284 2.66 -11.03 27.42
CA TRP A 284 3.43 -10.74 26.22
C TRP A 284 3.08 -9.35 25.66
N LEU A 285 1.80 -9.00 25.61
CA LEU A 285 1.34 -7.68 25.14
C LEU A 285 1.80 -6.57 26.08
N GLU A 286 1.75 -6.80 27.39
CA GLU A 286 2.25 -5.87 28.40
C GLU A 286 3.77 -5.65 28.28
N ARG A 287 4.55 -6.70 28.04
CA ARG A 287 6.02 -6.60 27.98
C ARG A 287 6.54 -6.05 26.66
N VAL A 288 5.93 -6.43 25.54
CA VAL A 288 6.45 -6.09 24.19
C VAL A 288 5.89 -4.76 23.71
N TYR A 289 4.63 -4.45 24.03
CA TYR A 289 3.94 -3.23 23.56
C TYR A 289 3.58 -2.27 24.69
N GLU A 290 3.98 -2.55 25.94
CA GLU A 290 3.69 -1.70 27.12
C GLU A 290 2.20 -1.41 27.31
N TRP A 291 1.35 -2.36 26.93
CA TRP A 291 -0.10 -2.20 27.03
C TRP A 291 -0.60 -2.31 28.46
N THR A 292 -1.73 -1.66 28.73
CA THR A 292 -2.46 -1.90 29.98
C THR A 292 -3.02 -3.32 30.00
N VAL A 293 -3.05 -3.96 31.18
CA VAL A 293 -3.64 -5.29 31.41
C VAL A 293 -5.04 -5.39 30.78
N ARG A 294 -5.85 -4.33 30.91
CA ARG A 294 -7.21 -4.29 30.38
C ARG A 294 -7.23 -4.37 28.85
N ARG A 295 -6.38 -3.60 28.16
CA ARG A 295 -6.28 -3.60 26.69
C ARG A 295 -5.75 -4.95 26.18
N ALA A 296 -4.72 -5.48 26.85
CA ALA A 296 -4.15 -6.79 26.55
C ALA A 296 -5.20 -7.91 26.67
N ARG A 297 -5.93 -7.96 27.80
CA ARG A 297 -7.01 -8.93 28.03
C ARG A 297 -8.09 -8.85 26.95
N ARG A 298 -8.53 -7.65 26.55
CA ARG A 298 -9.54 -7.48 25.49
C ARG A 298 -9.10 -8.14 24.18
N LEU A 299 -7.86 -7.90 23.76
CA LEU A 299 -7.32 -8.51 22.54
C LEU A 299 -7.21 -10.03 22.65
N VAL A 300 -6.69 -10.55 23.77
CA VAL A 300 -6.55 -12.00 24.00
C VAL A 300 -7.91 -12.70 24.00
N VAL A 301 -8.92 -12.12 24.65
CA VAL A 301 -10.29 -12.64 24.62
C VAL A 301 -10.84 -12.65 23.20
N ALA A 302 -10.66 -11.57 22.45
CA ALA A 302 -11.10 -11.49 21.06
C ALA A 302 -10.42 -12.56 20.18
N TRP A 303 -9.09 -12.70 20.26
CA TRP A 303 -8.37 -13.73 19.52
C TRP A 303 -8.79 -15.15 19.90
N LYS A 304 -9.16 -15.39 21.16
CA LYS A 304 -9.74 -16.67 21.58
C LYS A 304 -11.11 -16.90 20.94
N VAL A 305 -11.97 -15.89 20.89
CA VAL A 305 -13.28 -15.97 20.22
C VAL A 305 -13.13 -16.22 18.71
N LEU A 306 -12.11 -15.63 18.08
CA LEU A 306 -11.76 -15.91 16.68
C LEU A 306 -11.11 -17.28 16.46
N GLY A 307 -10.84 -18.04 17.54
CA GLY A 307 -10.14 -19.32 17.52
C GLY A 307 -8.68 -19.21 17.11
N LEU A 308 -8.09 -18.00 17.13
CA LEU A 308 -6.68 -17.78 16.77
C LEU A 308 -5.73 -18.28 17.86
N LEU A 309 -6.21 -18.41 19.10
CA LEU A 309 -5.46 -18.98 20.24
C LEU A 309 -5.84 -20.43 20.54
N ASP A 310 -6.61 -21.08 19.66
CA ASP A 310 -7.02 -22.46 19.84
C ASP A 310 -5.84 -23.41 19.54
N GLN A 311 -5.37 -24.10 20.58
CA GLN A 311 -4.20 -24.97 20.47
C GLN A 311 -4.46 -26.20 19.61
N GLU A 312 -5.68 -26.73 19.61
CA GLU A 312 -6.04 -27.87 18.76
C GLU A 312 -5.96 -27.50 17.27
N ARG A 313 -5.99 -26.19 16.96
CA ARG A 313 -5.81 -25.66 15.61
C ARG A 313 -4.36 -25.25 15.35
N VAL A 314 -3.77 -24.51 16.29
CA VAL A 314 -2.42 -23.95 16.14
C VAL A 314 -1.37 -25.05 16.15
N LEU A 315 -1.44 -26.05 17.03
CA LEU A 315 -0.40 -27.07 17.13
C LEU A 315 -0.31 -27.95 15.87
N PRO A 316 -1.40 -28.52 15.32
CA PRO A 316 -1.33 -29.27 14.06
C PRO A 316 -0.88 -28.40 12.90
N TRP A 317 -1.37 -27.15 12.82
CA TRP A 317 -0.96 -26.19 11.80
C TRP A 317 0.56 -25.91 11.87
N VAL A 318 1.11 -25.65 13.07
CA VAL A 318 2.56 -25.48 13.29
C VAL A 318 3.35 -26.74 12.90
N LEU A 319 2.90 -27.92 13.35
CA LEU A 319 3.58 -29.19 13.11
C LEU A 319 3.60 -29.60 11.63
N GLN A 320 2.59 -29.19 10.86
CA GLN A 320 2.54 -29.39 9.40
C GLN A 320 3.46 -28.42 8.62
N GLY A 321 4.25 -27.59 9.31
CA GLY A 321 5.12 -26.58 8.69
C GLY A 321 4.49 -25.19 8.60
N GLY A 322 3.33 -24.97 9.25
CA GLY A 322 2.59 -23.72 9.23
C GLY A 322 2.24 -23.31 7.79
N MET A 323 2.59 -22.07 7.46
CA MET A 323 2.49 -21.47 6.12
C MET A 323 3.16 -22.24 4.98
N LEU A 324 4.09 -23.15 5.27
CA LEU A 324 4.79 -23.91 4.23
C LEU A 324 3.93 -25.02 3.61
N ALA A 325 2.80 -25.37 4.24
CA ALA A 325 1.90 -26.43 3.78
C ALA A 325 0.78 -25.95 2.84
N GLU A 326 0.33 -24.68 2.94
CA GLU A 326 -0.78 -24.15 2.14
C GLU A 326 -0.48 -24.05 0.62
N ALA A 327 0.75 -24.36 0.20
CA ALA A 327 1.07 -24.55 -1.21
C ALA A 327 0.48 -25.86 -1.82
N VAL A 328 -0.17 -26.74 -1.04
CA VAL A 328 -0.58 -28.08 -1.52
C VAL A 328 -2.07 -28.42 -1.37
N GLY A 329 -2.93 -27.55 -0.81
CA GLY A 329 -4.29 -27.99 -0.46
C GLY A 329 -5.38 -26.94 -0.37
N ALA A 330 -5.48 -26.02 -1.33
CA ALA A 330 -6.74 -25.30 -1.55
C ALA A 330 -7.72 -26.26 -2.25
N MET A 331 -8.41 -27.10 -1.47
CA MET A 331 -9.57 -27.85 -1.95
C MET A 331 -10.81 -27.07 -1.55
N GLU A 332 -11.36 -26.33 -2.52
CA GLU A 332 -12.73 -25.84 -2.47
C GLU A 332 -13.64 -27.06 -2.41
N GLU A 333 -14.23 -27.34 -1.24
CA GLU A 333 -15.49 -28.08 -1.20
C GLU A 333 -16.60 -27.08 -1.51
N GLU A 334 -16.92 -26.95 -2.81
CA GLU A 334 -18.21 -26.43 -3.24
C GLU A 334 -19.30 -27.37 -2.72
N ASP A 335 -20.23 -26.79 -1.95
CA ASP A 335 -21.42 -27.43 -1.43
C ASP A 335 -22.17 -28.20 -2.54
N GLY A 336 -22.22 -29.51 -2.38
CA GLY A 336 -23.07 -30.39 -3.16
C GLY A 336 -24.54 -30.16 -2.85
N GLU A 337 -25.17 -29.26 -3.58
CA GLU A 337 -26.62 -29.07 -3.61
C GLU A 337 -27.29 -30.35 -4.16
N ARG A 338 -27.93 -31.13 -3.26
CA ARG A 338 -28.82 -32.23 -3.65
C ARG A 338 -30.29 -31.89 -3.39
N VAL A 339 -30.93 -31.61 -4.53
CA VAL A 339 -32.26 -32.07 -4.97
C VAL A 339 -33.49 -31.49 -4.28
N ASP A 340 -34.28 -30.76 -5.07
CA ASP A 340 -35.69 -31.07 -5.29
C ASP A 340 -36.09 -30.76 -6.74
N ARG A 341 -36.44 -31.80 -7.50
CA ARG A 341 -37.24 -31.68 -8.74
C ARG A 341 -38.31 -32.76 -8.73
N GLU A 342 -39.51 -32.36 -8.31
CA GLU A 342 -40.75 -33.04 -8.61
C GLU A 342 -41.18 -32.80 -10.06
N GLY A 343 -41.74 -33.85 -10.68
CA GLY A 343 -42.79 -33.73 -11.69
C GLY A 343 -42.38 -33.98 -13.15
N GLY A 344 -42.84 -35.11 -13.72
CA GLY A 344 -43.13 -35.15 -15.16
C GLY A 344 -42.88 -36.45 -15.92
N ALA A 345 -43.79 -37.42 -15.76
CA ALA A 345 -44.34 -38.33 -16.77
C ALA A 345 -43.47 -38.96 -17.89
N ALA A 346 -43.46 -40.30 -17.84
CA ALA A 346 -43.77 -41.25 -18.93
C ALA A 346 -42.96 -41.22 -20.26
N ALA A 347 -42.24 -42.32 -20.53
CA ALA A 347 -42.61 -43.25 -21.60
C ALA A 347 -41.59 -44.42 -21.73
N GLY A 348 -42.11 -45.65 -21.69
CA GLY A 348 -41.85 -46.60 -22.78
C GLY A 348 -40.66 -47.56 -22.67
N LYS A 349 -41.04 -48.85 -22.55
CA LYS A 349 -40.44 -50.03 -23.19
C LYS A 349 -39.15 -50.59 -22.58
N THR A 350 -39.28 -51.64 -21.76
CA THR A 350 -39.25 -53.09 -22.12
C THR A 350 -37.90 -53.66 -22.55
N VAL A 351 -37.51 -54.66 -21.74
CA VAL A 351 -36.86 -55.94 -22.08
C VAL A 351 -35.34 -55.97 -22.06
N GLY A 352 -34.82 -56.90 -21.25
CA GLY A 352 -33.58 -57.60 -21.56
C GLY A 352 -32.56 -57.71 -20.44
N ARG A 353 -32.85 -58.52 -19.40
CA ARG A 353 -31.78 -59.32 -18.77
C ARG A 353 -31.36 -60.38 -19.80
N PRO A 354 -30.08 -60.82 -19.88
CA PRO A 354 -29.50 -61.52 -18.73
C PRO A 354 -27.96 -61.51 -18.57
N ARG A 355 -27.57 -61.85 -17.33
CA ARG A 355 -26.49 -62.78 -16.93
C ARG A 355 -25.03 -62.54 -17.37
N ARG A 356 -24.24 -62.39 -16.30
CA ARG A 356 -23.07 -63.17 -15.86
C ARG A 356 -21.72 -62.97 -16.53
N ALA A 357 -20.74 -62.91 -15.61
CA ALA A 357 -19.36 -63.35 -15.68
C ALA A 357 -18.46 -62.46 -16.56
N ARG A 358 -17.31 -61.98 -16.09
CA ARG A 358 -16.38 -62.44 -15.06
C ARG A 358 -15.74 -61.23 -14.38
#